data_AF-A0A2V6KJM5-F1
#
_entry.id   AF-A0A2V6KJM5-F1
#
_cell.length_a   1.000
_cell.length_b   1.000
_cell.length_c   1.000
_cell.angle_alpha   90.00
_cell.angle_beta   90.00
_cell.angle_gamma   90.00
#
_symmetry.space_group_name_H-M   'P 1'
#
loop_
_entity.id
_entity.type
_entity.pdbx_description
1 polymer ?
#
loop_
_entity_poly.entity_id
_entity_poly.type
_entity_poly.pdbx_seq_one_letter_code
_entity_poly.pdbx_strand_id
1 'polypeptide(L)' 'MARFILRFEGEGNRPARDIRRIRALPNSKVLDESSRMILIEAPASGVTKLIETLPHWKITPEHFVPLPDPRPKLRKSLS' A
#
# COMPACT_ATOMS: atom_id res chain seq x y z
N MET A 1 8.23 0.61 10.67
CA MET A 1 7.21 1.30 9.86
C MET A 1 6.48 0.25 9.05
N ALA A 2 5.20 0.47 8.72
CA ALA A 2 4.40 -0.48 7.95
C ALA A 2 4.01 0.14 6.60
N ARG A 3 3.77 -0.71 5.61
CA ARG A 3 3.33 -0.29 4.29
C ARG A 3 1.83 -0.42 4.16
N PHE A 4 1.23 0.55 3.51
CA PHE A 4 -0.20 0.69 3.34
C PHE A 4 -0.52 1.06 1.90
N ILE A 5 -1.52 0.39 1.35
CA ILE A 5 -2.08 0.67 0.05
C ILE A 5 -3.32 1.54 0.28
N LEU A 6 -3.31 2.74 -0.29
CA LEU A 6 -4.45 3.65 -0.34
C LEU A 6 -5.12 3.53 -1.69
N ARG A 7 -6.37 3.10 -1.72
CA ARG A 7 -7.18 2.95 -2.93
C ARG A 7 -8.26 4.03 -2.96
N PHE A 8 -8.31 4.78 -4.05
CA PHE A 8 -9.37 5.75 -4.31
C PHE A 8 -10.61 5.06 -4.89
N GLU A 9 -11.71 5.08 -4.13
CA GLU A 9 -13.01 4.48 -4.46
C GLU A 9 -14.03 5.52 -4.95
N GLY A 10 -13.68 6.81 -5.00
CA GLY A 10 -14.57 7.85 -5.53
C GLY A 10 -14.74 7.81 -7.05
N GLU A 11 -15.69 8.58 -7.57
CA GLU A 11 -15.90 8.72 -9.01
C GLU A 11 -14.84 9.64 -9.64
N GLY A 12 -14.46 9.32 -10.89
CA GLY A 12 -13.51 10.13 -11.66
C GLY A 12 -12.07 10.07 -11.14
N ASN A 13 -11.35 11.18 -11.34
CA ASN A 13 -9.96 11.30 -10.94
C ASN A 13 -9.84 11.61 -9.44
N ARG A 14 -8.82 11.03 -8.82
CA ARG A 14 -8.48 11.32 -7.41
C ARG A 14 -8.20 12.82 -7.20
N PRO A 15 -8.77 13.44 -6.16
CA PRO A 15 -8.56 14.86 -5.90
C PRO A 15 -7.09 15.19 -5.58
N ALA A 16 -6.51 16.19 -6.24
CA ALA A 16 -5.13 16.63 -5.97
C ALA A 16 -4.92 17.09 -4.51
N ARG A 17 -5.98 17.59 -3.86
CA ARG A 17 -5.99 17.93 -2.43
C ARG A 17 -5.71 16.72 -1.53
N ASP A 18 -6.23 15.55 -1.87
CA ASP A 18 -6.08 14.33 -1.08
C ASP A 18 -4.65 13.81 -1.20
N ILE A 19 -4.10 13.85 -2.42
CA ILE A 19 -2.70 13.47 -2.69
C ILE A 19 -1.74 14.34 -1.87
N ARG A 20 -1.97 15.67 -1.84
CA ARG A 20 -1.17 16.59 -1.04
C ARG A 20 -1.23 16.26 0.45
N ARG A 21 -2.40 15.89 0.98
CA ARG A 21 -2.56 15.45 2.38
C ARG A 21 -1.79 14.16 2.66
N ILE A 22 -1.87 13.18 1.77
CA ILE A 22 -1.15 11.91 1.90
C ILE A 22 0.36 12.15 1.94
N ARG A 23 0.89 13.02 1.06
CA ARG A 23 2.30 13.39 1.01
C ARG A 23 2.76 14.25 2.19
N ALA A 24 1.85 15.00 2.80
CA ALA A 24 2.14 15.84 3.96
C ALA A 24 2.12 15.06 5.28
N LEU A 25 1.86 13.74 5.26
CA LEU A 25 1.74 12.96 6.48
C LEU A 25 3.10 12.84 7.18
N PRO A 26 3.22 13.19 8.47
CA PRO A 26 4.49 13.16 9.19
C PRO A 26 5.05 11.74 9.24
N ASN A 27 6.37 11.61 9.04
CA ASN A 27 7.07 10.33 9.04
C ASN A 27 6.47 9.32 8.04
N SER A 28 5.96 9.82 6.90
CA SER A 28 5.49 9.00 5.80
C SER A 28 6.37 9.14 4.57
N LYS A 29 6.37 8.11 3.74
CA LYS A 29 7.03 8.11 2.44
C LYS A 29 6.10 7.47 1.41
N VAL A 30 5.86 8.16 0.30
CA VAL A 30 5.20 7.54 -0.86
C VAL A 30 6.21 6.64 -1.56
N LEU A 31 5.90 5.36 -1.65
CA LEU A 31 6.75 4.36 -2.30
C LEU A 31 6.38 4.19 -3.77
N ASP A 32 5.08 4.19 -4.07
CA ASP A 32 4.57 4.05 -5.43
C ASP A 32 3.23 4.76 -5.60
N GLU A 33 2.95 5.20 -6.82
CA GLU A 33 1.76 5.99 -7.15
C GLU A 33 1.23 5.62 -8.53
N SER A 34 -0.05 5.26 -8.56
CA SER A 34 -0.82 4.99 -9.78
C SER A 34 -2.03 5.91 -9.84
N SER A 35 -2.83 5.81 -10.91
CA SER A 35 -4.02 6.65 -11.10
C SER A 35 -5.04 6.55 -9.96
N ARG A 36 -5.19 5.37 -9.32
CA ARG A 36 -6.18 5.14 -8.24
C ARG A 36 -5.61 4.49 -6.98
N MET A 37 -4.34 4.10 -6.97
CA MET A 37 -3.71 3.46 -5.82
C MET A 37 -2.41 4.18 -5.47
N ILE A 38 -2.13 4.32 -4.19
CA ILE A 38 -0.88 4.88 -3.67
C ILE A 38 -0.35 3.94 -2.61
N LEU A 39 0.90 3.51 -2.75
CA LEU A 39 1.61 2.77 -1.72
C LEU A 39 2.40 3.75 -0.87
N ILE A 40 2.14 3.75 0.44
CA ILE A 40 2.89 4.57 1.39
C ILE A 40 3.51 3.70 2.48
N GLU A 41 4.63 4.16 3.01
CA GLU A 41 5.23 3.67 4.24
C GLU A 41 5.00 4.70 5.34
N ALA A 42 4.38 4.31 6.45
CA ALA A 42 4.02 5.22 7.54
C ALA A 42 3.85 4.48 8.87
N PRO A 43 3.84 5.18 10.02
CA PRO A 43 3.40 4.62 11.28
C PRO A 43 1.88 4.38 11.27
N ALA A 44 1.43 3.22 11.76
CA ALA A 44 0.02 2.84 11.76
C ALA A 44 -0.89 3.90 12.41
N SER A 45 -0.43 4.52 13.50
CA SER A 45 -1.15 5.58 14.21
C SER A 45 -1.43 6.84 13.37
N GLY A 46 -0.53 7.19 12.43
CA GLY A 46 -0.73 8.31 11.52
C GLY A 46 -1.72 7.98 10.40
N VAL A 47 -1.70 6.73 9.93
CA VAL A 47 -2.55 6.25 8.84
C VAL A 47 -4.01 6.13 9.27
N THR A 48 -4.29 5.68 10.49
CA THR A 48 -5.67 5.62 11.01
C THR A 48 -6.32 7.00 11.06
N LYS A 49 -5.59 8.05 11.45
CA LYS A 49 -6.14 9.42 11.45
C LYS A 49 -6.37 9.95 10.04
N LEU A 50 -5.53 9.55 9.09
CA LEU A 50 -5.65 9.98 7.70
C LEU A 50 -6.95 9.47 7.05
N ILE A 51 -7.36 8.23 7.34
CA ILE A 51 -8.57 7.64 6.72
C ILE A 51 -9.85 8.40 7.09
N GLU A 52 -9.93 8.90 8.32
CA GLU A 52 -11.06 9.71 8.81
C GLU A 52 -11.23 11.01 8.01
N THR A 53 -10.13 11.50 7.42
CA THR A 53 -10.12 12.75 6.64
C THR A 53 -10.28 12.55 5.13
N LEU A 54 -10.34 11.30 4.67
CA LEU A 54 -10.35 10.90 3.27
C LEU A 54 -11.55 9.96 2.97
N PRO A 55 -12.78 10.49 2.84
CA PRO A 55 -14.00 9.69 2.79
C PRO A 55 -14.14 8.75 1.59
N HIS A 56 -13.37 8.99 0.51
CA HIS A 56 -13.38 8.16 -0.70
C HIS A 56 -12.11 7.30 -0.84
N TRP A 57 -11.31 7.19 0.22
CA TRP A 57 -10.10 6.41 0.22
C TRP A 57 -10.21 5.25 1.18
N LYS A 58 -9.88 4.06 0.69
CA LYS A 58 -9.74 2.86 1.49
C LYS A 58 -8.26 2.62 1.75
N ILE A 59 -7.91 2.33 3.00
CA ILE A 59 -6.53 1.99 3.36
C ILE A 59 -6.48 0.53 3.79
N THR A 60 -5.55 -0.21 3.21
CA THR A 60 -5.28 -1.61 3.54
C THR A 60 -3.80 -1.80 3.82
N PRO A 61 -3.40 -2.52 4.88
CA PRO A 61 -2.02 -2.94 5.06
C PRO A 61 -1.54 -3.71 3.84
N GLU A 62 -0.28 -3.50 3.43
CA GLU A 62 0.34 -4.32 2.42
C GLU A 62 0.52 -5.75 2.97
N HIS A 63 -0.01 -6.74 2.25
CA HIS A 63 0.19 -8.14 2.56
C HIS A 63 1.03 -8.79 1.47
N PHE A 64 2.13 -9.42 1.88
CA PHE A 64 2.93 -10.24 0.97
C PHE A 64 2.33 -11.64 0.89
N VAL A 65 1.99 -12.09 -0.31
CA VAL A 65 1.59 -13.48 -0.57
C VAL A 65 2.79 -14.20 -1.20
N PRO A 66 3.46 -15.12 -0.48
CA PRO A 66 4.53 -15.91 -1.06
C PRO A 66 3.94 -16.83 -2.13
N LEU A 67 4.47 -16.78 -3.35
CA LEU A 67 4.13 -17.74 -4.39
C LEU A 67 4.86 -19.07 -4.12
N PRO A 68 4.18 -20.22 -4.24
CA PRO A 68 4.84 -21.51 -4.12
C PRO A 68 5.89 -21.65 -5.22
N ASP A 69 7.09 -22.13 -4.89
CA ASP A 69 8.14 -22.40 -5.86
C ASP A 69 7.68 -23.56 -6.77
N PRO A 70 7.42 -23.32 -8.07
CA PRO A 70 6.96 -24.36 -8.98
C PRO A 70 8.07 -25.34 -9.38
N ARG A 71 9.33 -25.09 -8.99
CA ARG A 71 10.46 -25.90 -9.44
C ARG A 71 10.61 -27.16 -8.58
N PRO A 72 10.46 -28.36 -9.17
CA PRO A 72 10.73 -29.60 -8.45
C PRO A 72 12.22 -29.66 -8.08
N LYS A 73 12.52 -29.85 -6.79
CA LYS A 73 13.88 -30.10 -6.33
C LYS A 73 14.32 -31.48 -6.83
N LEU A 74 15.29 -31.53 -7.74
CA LEU A 74 15.90 -32.78 -8.19
C LEU A 74 16.38 -33.57 -6.96
N ARG A 75 15.88 -34.79 -6.78
CA ARG A 75 16.42 -35.69 -5.76
C ARG A 75 17.81 -36.13 -6.21
N LYS A 76 18.85 -35.78 -5.45
CA LYS A 76 20.18 -36.36 -5.63
C LYS A 76 20.07 -37.85 -5.32
N SER A 77 20.21 -38.69 -6.35
CA SER A 77 20.50 -40.11 -6.17
C SER A 77 21.86 -40.19 -5.48
N LEU A 78 21.87 -40.68 -4.25
CA LEU A 78 23.09 -41.12 -3.59
C LEU A 78 23.44 -42.47 -4.22
N SER A 79 24.56 -42.50 -4.95
CA SER A 79 25.24 -43.68 -5.48
C SER A 79 26.06 -44.37 -4.39
#